data_AF-A0A060CDJ9-F1
#
_entry.id   AF-A0A060CDJ9-F1
#
_cell.length_a   1.000
_cell.length_b   1.000
_cell.length_c   1.000
_cell.angle_alpha   90.00
_cell.angle_beta   90.00
_cell.angle_gamma   90.00
#
_symmetry.space_group_name_H-M   'P 1'
#
loop_
_entity.id
_entity.type
_entity.pdbx_description
1 polymer ?
#
loop_
_entity_poly.entity_id
_entity_poly.type
_entity_poly.pdbx_seq_one_letter_code
_entity_poly.pdbx_strand_id
1 'polypeptide(L)'
;MKRKEGWRSIAYRQRVPRTSVSFDVVKDTPEAIRYITVIYPVKDTVSFPKIKAKFLNKKFDEEGVRVEVSVNGKKRRLEARL
;
A
#
# COMPACT_ATOMS: atom_id res chain seq x y z
N MET A 1 -10.49 -5.40 -1.76
CA MET A 1 -10.62 -3.95 -1.54
C MET A 1 -12.09 -3.63 -1.34
N LYS A 2 -12.47 -3.05 -0.20
CA LYS A 2 -13.87 -2.65 0.07
C LYS A 2 -13.97 -1.14 0.06
N ARG A 3 -14.98 -0.59 -0.62
CA ARG A 3 -15.31 0.84 -0.53
C ARG A 3 -16.08 1.09 0.76
N LYS A 4 -15.77 2.20 1.41
CA LYS A 4 -16.46 2.69 2.61
C LYS A 4 -16.90 4.12 2.38
N GLU A 5 -17.89 4.57 3.15
CA GLU A 5 -18.22 5.98 3.19
C GLU A 5 -17.00 6.79 3.67
N GLY A 6 -16.78 7.95 3.06
CA GLY A 6 -15.69 8.84 3.39
C GLY A 6 -16.09 10.29 3.18
N TRP A 7 -15.62 11.16 4.06
CA TRP A 7 -15.88 12.59 4.02
C TRP A 7 -14.57 13.38 4.04
N ARG A 8 -14.53 14.51 3.34
CA ARG A 8 -13.46 15.53 3.42
C ARG A 8 -14.10 16.85 3.84
N SER A 9 -13.51 17.53 4.82
CA SER A 9 -13.90 18.88 5.24
C SER A 9 -12.69 19.80 5.16
N ILE A 10 -12.84 20.96 4.53
CA ILE A 10 -11.80 22.00 4.44
C ILE A 10 -12.21 23.30 5.16
N ALA A 11 -13.48 23.40 5.59
CA ALA A 11 -14.06 24.55 6.26
C ALA A 11 -15.17 24.09 7.23
N TYR A 12 -15.44 24.93 8.24
CA TYR A 12 -16.41 24.61 9.29
C TYR A 12 -17.80 24.29 8.71
N ARG A 13 -18.41 23.20 9.19
CA ARG A 13 -19.72 22.68 8.75
C ARG A 13 -19.86 22.42 7.24
N GLN A 14 -18.74 22.31 6.51
CA GLN A 14 -18.72 21.90 5.11
C GLN A 14 -18.07 20.53 4.98
N ARG A 15 -18.78 19.58 4.37
CA ARG A 15 -18.22 18.26 4.03
C ARG A 15 -18.57 17.88 2.60
N VAL A 16 -17.64 17.22 1.94
CA VAL A 16 -17.85 16.62 0.62
C VAL A 16 -17.53 15.13 0.68
N PRO A 17 -18.29 14.27 -0.01
CA PRO A 17 -18.00 12.85 -0.06
C PRO A 17 -16.65 12.62 -0.77
N ARG A 18 -15.92 11.61 -0.34
CA ARG A 18 -14.67 11.17 -0.97
C ARG A 18 -14.58 9.66 -1.00
N THR A 19 -13.80 9.12 -1.94
CA THR A 19 -13.49 7.69 -1.95
C THR A 19 -12.70 7.31 -0.71
N SER A 20 -13.23 6.37 0.07
CA SER A 20 -12.56 5.73 1.20
C SER A 20 -12.55 4.21 0.96
N VAL A 21 -11.43 3.55 1.28
CA VAL A 21 -11.19 2.16 0.90
C VAL A 21 -10.50 1.41 2.04
N SER A 22 -10.82 0.12 2.19
CA SER A 22 -10.15 -0.78 3.13
C SER A 22 -9.60 -2.03 2.44
N PHE A 23 -8.47 -2.50 2.99
CA PHE A 23 -7.84 -3.77 2.67
C PHE A 23 -7.90 -4.61 3.94
N ASP A 24 -8.93 -5.46 4.01
CA ASP A 24 -9.21 -6.24 5.21
C ASP A 24 -8.74 -7.69 4.96
N VAL A 25 -8.02 -8.24 5.92
CA VAL A 25 -7.62 -9.65 5.97
C VAL A 25 -7.99 -10.16 7.36
N VAL A 26 -8.62 -11.34 7.43
CA VAL A 26 -8.95 -11.98 8.70
C VAL A 26 -7.67 -12.51 9.33
N LYS A 27 -7.43 -12.20 10.60
CA LYS A 27 -6.31 -12.73 11.37
C LYS A 27 -6.80 -13.87 12.25
N ASP A 28 -6.69 -15.08 11.72
CA ASP A 28 -7.03 -16.34 12.36
C ASP A 28 -5.80 -17.10 12.88
N THR A 29 -4.63 -16.85 12.29
CA THR A 29 -3.35 -17.46 12.69
C THR A 29 -2.47 -16.51 13.51
N PRO A 30 -1.48 -17.03 14.27
CA PRO A 30 -0.50 -16.19 14.97
C PRO A 30 0.44 -15.47 14.01
N GLU A 31 0.51 -15.87 12.74
CA GLU A 31 1.38 -15.25 11.75
C GLU A 31 1.07 -13.76 11.53
N ALA A 32 2.10 -13.00 11.17
CA ALA A 32 1.98 -11.58 10.90
C ALA A 32 1.29 -11.34 9.55
N ILE A 33 0.23 -10.52 9.56
CA ILE A 33 -0.36 -9.97 8.33
C ILE A 33 0.50 -8.79 7.87
N ARG A 34 0.91 -8.81 6.61
CA ARG A 34 1.84 -7.82 6.05
C ARG A 34 1.31 -7.26 4.74
N TYR A 35 1.39 -5.94 4.56
CA TYR A 35 0.94 -5.24 3.36
C TYR A 35 2.09 -4.48 2.71
N ILE A 36 2.09 -4.41 1.38
CA ILE A 36 2.92 -3.46 0.62
C ILE A 36 1.96 -2.58 -0.17
N THR A 37 2.04 -1.27 0.04
CA THR A 37 1.25 -0.29 -0.71
C THR A 37 2.19 0.63 -1.47
N VAL A 38 2.06 0.65 -2.79
CA VAL A 38 2.86 1.52 -3.66
C VAL A 38 1.99 2.68 -4.11
N ILE A 39 2.40 3.90 -3.76
CA ILE A 39 1.78 5.15 -4.23
C ILE A 39 2.71 5.73 -5.29
N TYR A 40 2.23 5.80 -6.53
CA TYR A 40 3.03 6.25 -7.67
C TYR A 40 2.33 7.44 -8.36
N PRO A 41 2.85 8.67 -8.18
CA PRO A 41 2.27 9.85 -8.83
C PRO A 41 2.53 9.82 -10.34
N VAL A 42 1.49 10.10 -11.13
CA VAL A 42 1.58 10.25 -12.59
C VAL A 42 0.86 11.52 -13.01
N LYS A 43 1.30 12.11 -14.13
CA LYS A 43 0.59 13.24 -14.74
C LYS A 43 -0.67 12.80 -15.49
N ASP A 44 -0.58 11.64 -16.14
CA ASP A 44 -1.65 11.08 -16.96
C ASP A 44 -1.81 9.58 -16.64
N THR A 45 -3.05 9.11 -16.56
CA THR A 45 -3.37 7.72 -16.18
C THR A 45 -2.96 6.70 -17.24
N VAL A 46 -2.83 7.08 -18.52
CA VAL A 46 -2.33 6.23 -19.61
C VAL A 46 -0.86 5.87 -19.38
N SER A 47 -0.11 6.72 -18.67
CA SER A 47 1.28 6.48 -18.32
C SER A 47 1.49 5.60 -17.08
N PHE A 48 0.41 5.05 -16.50
CA PHE A 48 0.52 4.29 -15.26
C PHE A 48 1.34 3.00 -15.45
N PRO A 49 2.44 2.82 -14.70
CA PRO A 49 3.30 1.67 -14.90
C PRO A 49 2.67 0.39 -14.35
N LYS A 50 3.10 -0.76 -14.89
CA LYS A 50 2.81 -2.06 -14.27
C LYS A 50 3.66 -2.20 -13.00
N ILE A 51 3.00 -2.26 -11.86
CA ILE A 51 3.64 -2.37 -10.54
C ILE A 51 3.46 -3.78 -9.99
N LYS A 52 4.54 -4.38 -9.50
CA LYS A 52 4.54 -5.62 -8.70
C LYS A 52 5.37 -5.40 -7.44
N ALA A 53 4.98 -6.01 -6.34
CA ALA A 53 5.76 -5.95 -5.11
C ALA A 53 5.71 -7.29 -4.37
N LYS A 54 6.77 -7.61 -3.64
CA LYS A 54 6.84 -8.78 -2.76
C LYS A 54 7.76 -8.54 -1.56
N PHE A 55 7.46 -9.21 -0.46
CA PHE A 55 8.40 -9.35 0.65
C PHE A 55 9.52 -10.31 0.26
N LEU A 56 10.74 -9.97 0.64
CA LEU A 56 11.90 -10.87 0.54
C LEU A 56 12.11 -11.65 1.84
N ASN A 57 11.72 -11.10 2.99
CA ASN A 57 11.68 -11.83 4.26
C ASN A 57 10.53 -12.85 4.23
N LYS A 58 10.84 -14.11 4.55
CA LYS A 58 9.84 -15.19 4.63
C LYS A 58 8.75 -14.86 5.65
N LYS A 59 9.14 -14.41 6.85
CA LYS A 59 8.26 -14.00 7.95
C LYS A 59 8.52 -12.54 8.33
N PHE A 60 7.72 -12.01 9.25
CA PHE A 60 8.05 -10.75 9.93
C PHE A 60 9.37 -10.92 10.68
N ASP A 61 10.14 -9.83 10.76
CA ASP A 61 11.51 -9.79 11.26
C ASP A 61 11.67 -8.49 12.04
N GLU A 62 12.05 -8.60 13.31
CA GLU A 62 12.17 -7.47 14.25
C GLU A 62 13.41 -6.61 13.96
N GLU A 63 14.41 -7.14 13.26
CA GLU A 63 15.65 -6.42 12.97
C GLU A 63 15.56 -5.58 11.69
N GLY A 64 14.54 -5.82 10.86
CA GLY A 64 14.36 -5.05 9.63
C GLY A 64 13.42 -5.67 8.60
N VAL A 65 13.30 -4.98 7.47
CA VAL A 65 12.40 -5.35 6.38
C VAL A 65 13.11 -5.25 5.04
N ARG A 66 12.88 -6.24 4.16
CA ARG A 66 13.34 -6.24 2.77
C ARG A 66 12.17 -6.51 1.84
N VAL A 67 12.00 -5.63 0.87
CA VAL A 67 10.96 -5.74 -0.16
C VAL A 67 11.56 -5.52 -1.55
N GLU A 68 11.00 -6.20 -2.54
CA GLU A 68 11.30 -5.97 -3.95
C GLU A 68 10.08 -5.36 -4.62
N VAL A 69 10.26 -4.19 -5.25
CA VAL A 69 9.23 -3.52 -6.06
C VAL A 69 9.71 -3.49 -7.51
N SER A 70 8.85 -3.89 -8.43
CA SER A 70 9.08 -3.82 -9.88
C SER A 70 8.15 -2.77 -10.48
N VAL A 71 8.73 -1.81 -11.20
CA VAL A 71 7.99 -0.77 -11.94
C VAL A 71 8.35 -0.95 -13.41
N ASN A 72 7.38 -1.32 -14.25
CA ASN A 72 7.59 -1.67 -15.66
C ASN A 72 8.71 -2.70 -15.86
N GLY A 73 8.76 -3.72 -15.00
CA GLY A 73 9.79 -4.77 -15.06
C GLY A 73 11.12 -4.41 -14.41
N LYS A 74 11.42 -3.11 -14.21
CA LYS A 74 12.63 -2.68 -13.50
C LYS A 74 12.48 -2.92 -12.00
N LYS A 75 13.27 -3.84 -11.47
CA LYS A 75 13.26 -4.20 -10.05
C LYS A 75 14.10 -3.22 -9.23
N ARG A 76 13.60 -2.86 -8.05
CA ARG A 76 14.32 -2.16 -7.00
C ARG A 76 14.12 -2.91 -5.68
N ARG A 77 15.22 -3.08 -4.94
CA ARG A 77 15.19 -3.61 -3.57
C ARG A 77 15.18 -2.43 -2.61
N LEU A 78 14.28 -2.48 -1.65
CA LEU A 78 14.17 -1.52 -0.56
C LEU A 78 14.37 -2.30 0.73
N GLU A 79 15.29 -1.83 1.56
CA GLU A 79 15.69 -2.48 2.79
C GLU A 79 15.82 -1.43 3.88
N ALA A 80 15.33 -1.74 5.08
CA ALA A 80 15.50 -0.92 6.26
C ALA A 80 15.87 -1.82 7.45
N ARG A 81 16.79 -1.34 8.30
CA ARG A 81 17.19 -1.98 9.55
C ARG A 81 16.82 -1.08 10.71
N LEU A 82 16.48 -1.69 11.84
CA LEU A 82 16.17 -1.02 13.10
C LEU A 82 17.44 -0.74 13.92
#